data_AF-A0AAW3U432-F1
#
_entry.id   AF-A0AAW3U432-F1
#
_cell.length_a   1.000
_cell.length_b   1.000
_cell.length_c   1.000
_cell.angle_alpha   90.00
_cell.angle_beta   90.00
_cell.angle_gamma   90.00
#
_symmetry.space_group_name_H-M   'P 1'
#
loop_
_entity.id
_entity.type
_entity.pdbx_description
1 polymer ?
#
loop_
_entity_poly.entity_id
_entity_poly.type
_entity_poly.pdbx_seq_one_letter_code
_entity_poly.pdbx_strand_id
1 'polypeptide(L)'
;MDVDMDACVVINLAQDGFDSIGTHGLSSCVCICAKGKNPRGHDILGLLHYPGIQDAQDALSEIRDDMREEGVRKPDIFLVGGMISNQDELGSFEIERDLLALGHDFNIVGAKLHPSMSDRNGEENAINLVMTADGIYYYKSW
;
A
#
# COMPACT_ATOMS: atom_id res chain seq x y z
N MET A 1 4.60 5.36 -12.23
CA MET A 1 5.61 5.82 -11.26
C MET A 1 5.97 4.66 -10.38
N ASP A 2 7.25 4.31 -10.32
CA ASP A 2 7.73 3.22 -9.46
C ASP A 2 8.07 3.78 -8.08
N VAL A 3 7.71 3.04 -7.05
CA VAL A 3 7.89 3.41 -5.64
C VAL A 3 8.78 2.39 -4.99
N ASP A 4 9.89 2.86 -4.43
CA ASP A 4 10.84 2.03 -3.71
C ASP A 4 10.29 1.60 -2.33
N MET A 5 10.92 0.59 -1.74
CA MET A 5 10.63 0.19 -0.37
C MET A 5 10.86 1.36 0.60
N ASP A 6 10.00 1.50 1.61
CA ASP A 6 10.05 2.57 2.61
C ASP A 6 9.78 3.98 2.05
N ALA A 7 9.32 4.09 0.80
CA ALA A 7 8.93 5.35 0.21
C ALA A 7 7.40 5.51 0.17
N CYS A 8 6.94 6.71 0.53
CA CYS A 8 5.59 7.21 0.28
C CYS A 8 5.60 8.13 -0.93
N VAL A 9 4.74 7.86 -1.92
CA VAL A 9 4.61 8.70 -3.11
C VAL A 9 3.14 8.93 -3.41
N VAL A 10 2.78 10.19 -3.66
CA VAL A 10 1.46 10.62 -4.11
C VAL A 10 1.59 11.27 -5.48
N ILE A 11 0.70 10.92 -6.40
CA ILE A 11 0.62 11.49 -7.75
C ILE A 11 -0.78 11.99 -8.07
N ASN A 12 -0.84 13.05 -8.86
CA ASN A 12 -2.02 13.64 -9.44
C ASN A 12 -2.06 13.30 -10.94
N LEU A 13 -2.97 12.40 -11.33
CA LEU A 13 -2.99 11.82 -12.68
C LEU A 13 -3.23 12.85 -13.78
N ALA A 14 -3.76 14.02 -13.44
CA ALA A 14 -4.01 15.09 -14.39
C ALA A 14 -2.80 16.02 -14.61
N GLN A 15 -1.77 15.96 -13.76
CA GLN A 15 -0.70 16.97 -13.72
C GLN A 15 0.71 16.37 -13.82
N ASP A 16 0.94 15.22 -13.20
CA ASP A 16 2.31 14.72 -13.01
C ASP A 16 2.84 13.88 -14.19
N GLY A 17 2.02 13.69 -15.23
CA GLY A 17 2.42 12.94 -16.43
C GLY A 17 2.48 11.43 -16.24
N PHE A 18 1.95 10.91 -15.12
CA PHE A 18 1.80 9.48 -14.85
C PHE A 18 0.32 9.10 -14.82
N ASP A 19 -0.01 7.91 -15.34
CA ASP A 19 -1.36 7.32 -15.30
C ASP A 19 -1.53 6.27 -14.19
N SER A 20 -0.42 5.92 -13.52
CA SER A 20 -0.33 4.80 -12.60
C SER A 20 0.86 4.95 -11.62
N ILE A 21 0.74 4.30 -10.47
CA ILE A 21 1.78 4.18 -9.44
C ILE A 21 1.92 2.73 -9.02
N GLY A 22 3.13 2.25 -8.76
CA GLY A 22 3.36 0.84 -8.46
C GLY A 22 4.63 0.58 -7.66
N THR A 23 4.76 -0.65 -7.18
CA THR A 23 5.95 -1.11 -6.48
C THR A 23 6.23 -2.58 -6.76
N HIS A 24 7.44 -3.02 -6.47
CA HIS A 24 7.92 -4.37 -6.73
C HIS A 24 8.30 -5.09 -5.43
N GLY A 25 8.19 -6.42 -5.42
CA GLY A 25 8.80 -7.25 -4.39
C GLY A 25 8.11 -7.23 -3.02
N LEU A 26 6.78 -7.11 -2.97
CA LEU A 26 6.00 -7.24 -1.73
C LEU A 26 6.02 -8.70 -1.26
N SER A 27 7.05 -9.06 -0.50
CA SER A 27 7.19 -10.33 0.22
C SER A 27 6.45 -10.25 1.57
N SER A 28 7.17 -10.03 2.67
CA SER A 28 6.62 -9.72 4.00
C SER A 28 6.10 -8.29 4.13
N CYS A 29 6.40 -7.40 3.18
CA CYS A 29 5.94 -6.02 3.21
C CYS A 29 4.45 -5.91 2.85
N VAL A 30 3.81 -4.85 3.35
CA VAL A 30 2.44 -4.48 2.98
C VAL A 30 2.48 -3.17 2.21
N CYS A 31 1.79 -3.13 1.08
CA CYS A 31 1.56 -1.90 0.34
C CYS A 31 0.28 -1.23 0.84
N ILE A 32 0.40 0.03 1.26
CA ILE A 32 -0.72 0.89 1.65
C ILE A 32 -1.07 1.73 0.42
N CYS A 33 -2.19 1.39 -0.22
CA CYS A 33 -2.71 2.07 -1.40
C CYS A 33 -3.79 3.08 -0.98
N ALA A 34 -3.62 4.35 -1.28
CA ALA A 34 -4.59 5.41 -1.02
C ALA A 34 -5.16 5.96 -2.33
N LYS A 35 -6.49 6.13 -2.40
CA LYS A 35 -7.17 6.71 -3.57
C LYS A 35 -8.13 7.80 -3.15
N GLY A 36 -8.25 8.82 -3.98
CA GLY A 36 -9.31 9.81 -3.82
C GLY A 36 -9.35 10.82 -4.95
N LYS A 37 -10.29 11.75 -4.85
CA LYS A 37 -10.39 12.89 -5.76
C LYS A 37 -10.18 14.19 -5.01
N ASN A 38 -9.42 15.09 -5.62
CA ASN A 38 -9.29 16.46 -5.11
C ASN A 38 -10.52 17.30 -5.47
N PRO A 39 -10.65 18.57 -5.00
CA PRO A 39 -11.82 19.41 -5.28
C PRO A 39 -12.01 19.77 -6.77
N ARG A 40 -10.99 19.55 -7.61
CA ARG A 40 -11.07 19.74 -9.07
C ARG A 40 -11.56 18.48 -9.79
N GLY A 41 -11.80 17.39 -9.05
CA GLY A 41 -12.24 16.11 -9.59
C GLY A 41 -11.12 15.23 -10.14
N HIS A 42 -9.86 15.65 -10.00
CA HIS A 42 -8.71 14.88 -10.45
C HIS A 42 -8.51 13.66 -9.54
N ASP A 43 -8.16 12.53 -10.15
CA ASP A 43 -7.77 11.32 -9.42
C ASP A 43 -6.37 11.50 -8.84
N ILE A 44 -6.29 11.29 -7.53
CA ILE A 44 -5.05 11.31 -6.75
C ILE A 44 -4.81 9.88 -6.26
N LEU A 45 -3.60 9.41 -6.49
CA LEU A 45 -3.15 8.07 -6.13
C LEU A 45 -1.96 8.20 -5.18
N GLY A 46 -2.06 7.58 -4.00
CA GLY A 46 -0.96 7.46 -3.04
C GLY A 46 -0.55 6.01 -2.87
N LEU A 47 0.74 5.76 -2.77
CA LEU A 47 1.28 4.43 -2.51
C LEU A 47 2.45 4.53 -1.54
N LEU A 48 2.37 3.74 -0.46
CA LEU A 48 3.45 3.54 0.49
C LEU A 48 3.82 2.06 0.51
N HIS A 49 5.08 1.75 0.19
CA HIS A 49 5.63 0.40 0.34
C HIS A 49 6.13 0.24 1.78
N TYR A 50 5.26 -0.25 2.66
CA TYR A 50 5.50 -0.28 4.09
C TYR A 50 6.18 -1.59 4.53
N PRO A 51 7.43 -1.53 5.05
CA PRO A 51 8.18 -2.70 5.48
C PRO A 51 7.86 -3.14 6.92
N GLY A 52 7.01 -2.41 7.65
CA GLY A 52 6.69 -2.70 9.05
C GLY A 52 7.70 -2.20 10.07
N ILE A 53 8.64 -1.32 9.68
CA ILE A 53 9.67 -0.76 10.58
C ILE A 53 9.10 0.40 11.42
N GLN A 54 8.34 1.30 10.79
CA GLN A 54 7.64 2.39 11.48
C GLN A 54 6.31 1.93 12.07
N ASP A 55 5.76 2.67 13.05
CA ASP A 55 4.45 2.37 13.62
C ASP A 55 3.35 2.46 12.54
N ALA A 56 2.35 1.57 12.61
CA ALA A 56 1.28 1.50 11.62
C ALA A 56 0.45 2.79 11.54
N GLN A 57 0.25 3.46 12.68
CA GLN A 57 -0.47 4.74 12.73
C GLN A 57 0.34 5.87 12.10
N ASP A 58 1.66 5.86 12.27
CA ASP A 58 2.55 6.83 11.64
C ASP A 58 2.57 6.63 10.12
N ALA A 59 2.70 5.38 9.65
CA ALA A 59 2.63 5.04 8.22
C ALA A 59 1.33 5.46 7.55
N LEU A 60 0.20 5.18 8.21
CA LEU A 60 -1.11 5.57 7.70
C LEU A 60 -1.34 7.09 7.77
N SER A 61 -0.73 7.77 8.74
CA SER A 61 -0.81 9.24 8.85
C SER A 61 0.01 9.92 7.76
N GLU A 62 1.22 9.43 7.48
CA GLU A 62 2.10 9.92 6.42
C GLU A 62 1.35 9.97 5.07
N ILE A 63 0.90 8.82 4.56
CA ILE A 63 0.21 8.78 3.28
C ILE A 63 -1.09 9.59 3.28
N ARG A 64 -1.82 9.63 4.41
CA ARG A 64 -3.05 10.43 4.51
C ARG A 64 -2.75 11.92 4.41
N ASP A 65 -1.68 12.37 5.04
CA ASP A 65 -1.32 13.77 5.09
C ASP A 65 -0.76 14.21 3.74
N ASP A 66 0.05 13.39 3.06
CA ASP A 66 0.48 13.64 1.67
C ASP A 66 -0.72 13.71 0.70
N MET A 67 -1.70 12.79 0.84
CA MET A 67 -2.93 12.83 0.04
C MET A 67 -3.75 14.11 0.31
N ARG A 68 -3.70 14.65 1.54
CA ARG A 68 -4.38 15.90 1.90
C ARG A 68 -3.69 17.12 1.31
N GLU A 69 -2.37 17.10 1.14
CA GLU A 69 -1.64 18.16 0.44
C GLU A 69 -2.12 18.28 -1.02
N GLU A 70 -2.45 17.15 -1.65
CA GLU A 70 -3.11 17.10 -2.97
C GLU A 70 -4.63 17.39 -2.95
N GLY A 71 -5.18 17.70 -1.76
CA GLY A 71 -6.57 18.10 -1.58
C GLY A 71 -7.56 16.96 -1.33
N VAL A 72 -7.11 15.72 -1.13
CA VAL A 72 -7.98 14.60 -0.77
C VAL A 72 -8.26 14.61 0.74
N ARG A 73 -9.50 14.91 1.14
CA ARG A 73 -9.85 15.03 2.58
C ARG A 73 -9.92 13.69 3.32
N LYS A 74 -10.43 12.66 2.64
CA LYS A 74 -10.67 11.33 3.19
C LYS A 74 -10.36 10.30 2.09
N PRO A 75 -9.09 9.88 1.94
CA PRO A 75 -8.75 8.86 0.97
C PRO A 75 -9.38 7.51 1.34
N ASP A 76 -9.72 6.72 0.35
CA ASP A 76 -10.01 5.29 0.51
C ASP A 76 -8.68 4.54 0.57
N ILE A 77 -8.49 3.74 1.62
CA ILE A 77 -7.26 2.97 1.82
C ILE A 77 -7.50 1.49 1.53
N PHE A 78 -6.59 0.88 0.78
CA PHE A 78 -6.53 -0.54 0.50
C PHE A 78 -5.16 -1.10 0.90
N LEU A 79 -5.16 -2.22 1.61
CA LEU A 79 -3.93 -2.91 2.01
C LEU A 79 -3.68 -4.10 1.10
N VAL A 80 -2.48 -4.25 0.55
CA VAL A 80 -2.14 -5.40 -0.31
C VAL A 80 -0.73 -5.88 -0.02
N GLY A 81 -0.54 -7.19 0.15
CA GLY A 81 0.76 -7.77 0.44
C GLY A 81 0.74 -8.57 1.73
N GLY A 82 1.91 -8.74 2.33
CA GLY A 82 2.08 -9.62 3.49
C GLY A 82 2.27 -11.09 3.10
N MET A 83 2.85 -11.81 4.05
CA MET A 83 3.29 -13.17 3.94
C MET A 83 2.93 -14.03 5.15
N ILE A 84 2.39 -15.22 4.89
CA ILE A 84 2.27 -16.28 5.91
C ILE A 84 3.62 -16.98 6.02
N SER A 85 4.16 -17.05 7.24
CA SER A 85 5.39 -17.75 7.59
C SER A 85 5.23 -18.48 8.92
N ASN A 86 5.85 -19.65 9.04
CA ASN A 86 5.95 -20.39 10.31
C ASN A 86 7.10 -19.90 11.21
N GLN A 87 7.90 -18.96 10.71
CA GLN A 87 8.90 -18.23 11.48
C GLN A 87 8.34 -16.81 11.70
N ASP A 88 8.02 -16.50 12.95
CA ASP A 88 7.35 -15.24 13.34
C ASP A 88 8.09 -14.01 12.81
N GLU A 89 9.43 -14.03 12.82
CA GLU A 89 10.28 -12.93 12.36
C GLU A 89 10.23 -12.68 10.83
N LEU A 90 9.75 -13.65 10.05
CA LEU A 90 9.63 -13.54 8.60
C LEU A 90 8.19 -13.25 8.15
N GLY A 91 7.20 -13.48 9.01
CA GLY A 91 5.80 -13.22 8.69
C GLY A 91 5.44 -11.74 8.83
N SER A 92 4.26 -11.39 8.33
CA SER A 92 3.71 -10.03 8.45
C SER A 92 2.51 -9.93 9.39
N PHE A 93 2.24 -10.97 10.18
CA PHE A 93 1.02 -11.06 11.00
C PHE A 93 0.82 -9.85 11.92
N GLU A 94 1.87 -9.41 12.62
CA GLU A 94 1.77 -8.28 13.55
C GLU A 94 1.51 -6.97 12.80
N ILE A 95 2.24 -6.73 11.70
CA ILE A 95 2.08 -5.57 10.83
C ILE A 95 0.65 -5.49 10.30
N GLU A 96 0.12 -6.62 9.80
CA GLU A 96 -1.24 -6.71 9.27
C GLU A 96 -2.30 -6.45 10.35
N ARG A 97 -2.14 -7.05 11.52
CA ARG A 97 -3.04 -6.85 12.66
C ARG A 97 -3.09 -5.38 13.04
N ASP A 98 -1.94 -4.73 13.15
CA ASP A 98 -1.83 -3.36 13.63
C ASP A 98 -2.41 -2.37 12.60
N LEU A 99 -2.19 -2.60 11.31
CA LEU A 99 -2.86 -1.84 10.24
C LEU A 99 -4.39 -2.02 10.26
N LEU A 100 -4.87 -3.27 10.38
CA LEU A 100 -6.29 -3.57 10.37
C LEU A 100 -7.01 -3.01 11.60
N ALA A 101 -6.35 -2.94 12.75
CA ALA A 101 -6.90 -2.34 13.97
C ALA A 101 -7.25 -0.86 13.80
N LEU A 102 -6.58 -0.17 12.87
CA LEU A 102 -6.76 1.24 12.55
C LEU A 102 -7.80 1.48 11.43
N GLY A 103 -8.53 0.43 11.01
CA GLY A 103 -9.41 0.48 9.85
C GLY A 103 -10.48 1.57 9.89
N HIS A 104 -11.07 1.82 11.07
CA HIS A 104 -12.08 2.86 11.23
C HIS A 104 -11.50 4.28 11.16
N ASP A 105 -10.29 4.49 11.69
CA ASP A 105 -9.68 5.81 11.81
C ASP A 105 -9.12 6.32 10.48
N PHE A 106 -8.72 5.40 9.60
CA PHE A 106 -8.06 5.72 8.33
C PHE A 106 -8.86 5.37 7.07
N ASN A 107 -10.13 4.98 7.22
CA ASN A 107 -11.00 4.61 6.09
C ASN A 107 -10.40 3.48 5.23
N ILE A 108 -9.97 2.41 5.90
CA ILE A 108 -9.52 1.20 5.22
C ILE A 108 -10.76 0.45 4.71
N VAL A 109 -10.95 0.47 3.40
CA VAL A 109 -12.15 -0.04 2.73
C VAL A 109 -11.96 -1.44 2.17
N GLY A 110 -10.72 -1.94 2.12
CA GLY A 110 -10.44 -3.29 1.68
C GLY A 110 -9.01 -3.74 1.98
N ALA A 111 -8.82 -5.05 1.99
CA ALA A 111 -7.51 -5.65 2.18
C ALA A 111 -7.39 -6.93 1.36
N LYS A 112 -6.22 -7.15 0.76
CA LYS A 112 -5.80 -8.39 0.12
C LYS A 112 -4.46 -8.80 0.72
N LEU A 113 -4.56 -9.43 1.88
CA LEU A 113 -3.42 -9.84 2.68
C LEU A 113 -3.06 -11.31 2.47
N HIS A 114 -1.83 -11.67 2.83
CA HIS A 114 -1.25 -12.99 2.57
C HIS A 114 -1.27 -13.48 1.10
N PRO A 115 -1.11 -12.61 0.08
CA PRO A 115 -0.91 -13.07 -1.29
C PRO A 115 0.41 -13.85 -1.45
N SER A 116 1.39 -13.60 -0.58
CA SER A 116 2.64 -14.36 -0.49
C SER A 116 2.46 -15.51 0.52
N MET A 117 2.28 -16.75 0.07
CA MET A 117 2.17 -17.92 0.96
C MET A 117 3.44 -18.76 0.87
N SER A 118 4.15 -19.00 1.98
CA SER A 118 5.35 -19.84 1.95
C SER A 118 5.58 -20.64 3.24
N ASP A 119 5.93 -21.91 3.09
CA ASP A 119 6.46 -22.74 4.18
C ASP A 119 7.98 -22.50 4.41
N ARG A 120 8.60 -21.61 3.62
CA ARG A 120 10.05 -21.29 3.57
C ARG A 120 10.26 -19.78 3.34
N ASN A 121 11.45 -19.34 2.89
CA ASN A 121 11.71 -17.97 2.42
C ASN A 121 10.66 -17.57 1.38
N GLY A 122 9.69 -16.72 1.73
CA GLY A 122 8.61 -16.39 0.80
C GLY A 122 8.88 -15.20 -0.12
N GLU A 123 10.14 -14.77 -0.23
CA GLU A 123 10.59 -13.88 -1.32
C GLU A 123 10.23 -14.43 -2.71
N GLU A 124 10.26 -15.76 -2.90
CA GLU A 124 9.85 -16.44 -4.16
C GLU A 124 8.35 -16.31 -4.47
N ASN A 125 7.57 -15.83 -3.50
CA ASN A 125 6.14 -15.59 -3.63
C ASN A 125 5.79 -14.10 -3.54
N ALA A 126 6.81 -13.24 -3.53
CA ALA A 126 6.60 -11.80 -3.55
C ALA A 126 5.71 -11.40 -4.73
N ILE A 127 4.92 -10.35 -4.54
CA ILE A 127 4.09 -9.79 -5.61
C ILE A 127 4.56 -8.39 -5.97
N ASN A 128 4.27 -8.00 -7.21
CA ASN A 128 4.37 -6.63 -7.66
C ASN A 128 2.94 -6.03 -7.68
N LEU A 129 2.84 -4.73 -7.50
CA LEU A 129 1.57 -4.01 -7.44
C LEU A 129 1.58 -2.80 -8.37
N VAL A 130 0.47 -2.58 -9.07
CA VAL A 130 0.21 -1.36 -9.84
C VAL A 130 -1.19 -0.86 -9.52
N MET A 131 -1.29 0.41 -9.18
CA MET A 131 -2.54 1.12 -8.94
C MET A 131 -2.78 2.17 -10.02
N THR A 132 -4.03 2.23 -10.46
CA THR A 132 -4.57 3.15 -11.47
C THR A 132 -5.82 3.83 -10.93
N ALA A 133 -6.39 4.77 -11.69
CA ALA A 133 -7.70 5.35 -11.41
C ALA A 133 -8.80 4.27 -11.25
N ASP A 134 -8.73 3.20 -12.02
CA ASP A 134 -9.81 2.20 -12.11
C ASP A 134 -9.64 1.03 -11.13
N GLY A 135 -8.42 0.75 -10.68
CA GLY A 135 -8.20 -0.43 -9.86
C GLY A 135 -6.79 -0.58 -9.30
N ILE A 136 -6.65 -1.57 -8.43
CA ILE A 136 -5.38 -2.05 -7.86
C ILE A 136 -5.16 -3.46 -8.39
N TYR A 137 -4.03 -3.65 -9.07
CA TYR A 137 -3.65 -4.89 -9.73
C TYR A 137 -2.36 -5.41 -9.10
N TYR A 138 -2.25 -6.73 -8.97
CA TYR A 138 -1.04 -7.37 -8.48
C TYR A 138 -0.76 -8.65 -9.25
N TYR A 139 0.52 -8.98 -9.36
CA TYR A 139 1.00 -10.15 -10.08
C TYR A 139 2.24 -10.72 -9.39
N LYS A 140 2.50 -12.01 -9.62
CA LYS A 140 3.64 -12.71 -9.01
C LYS A 140 4.96 -12.08 -9.49
N SER A 141 5.86 -11.82 -8.55
CA SER A 141 7.26 -11.47 -8.83
C SER A 141 8.00 -12.75 -9.22
N TRP A 142 8.86 -12.61 -10.25
CA TRP A 142 9.52 -13.66 -11.04
C TRP A 142 9.92 -14.93 -10.28
#